data_AF-A0A8X8GD35-F1
#
_entry.id   AF-A0A8X8GD35-F1
#
_cell.length_a   1.000
_cell.length_b   1.000
_cell.length_c   1.000
_cell.angle_alpha   90.00
_cell.angle_beta   90.00
_cell.angle_gamma   90.00
#
_symmetry.space_group_name_H-M   'P 1'
#
loop_
_entity.id
_entity.type
_entity.pdbx_description
1 polymer ?
#
loop_
_entity_poly.entity_id
_entity_poly.type
_entity_poly.pdbx_seq_one_letter_code
_entity_poly.pdbx_strand_id
1 'polypeptide(L)' 'MHKILTEIEINRKINLYTKAVQEHLQIKSLATAQALAKAKNDLVCFAMRGAQ' A
#
# COMPACT_ATOMS: atom_id res chain seq x y z
N MET A 1 1.62 1.77 23.78
CA MET A 1 2.43 0.78 23.02
C MET A 1 1.95 0.55 21.58
N HIS A 2 0.72 0.91 21.21
CA HIS A 2 0.18 0.64 19.86
C HIS A 2 0.68 1.58 18.75
N LYS A 3 1.05 2.83 19.06
CA LYS A 3 1.43 3.83 18.05
C LYS A 3 2.61 3.41 17.17
N ILE A 4 3.67 2.87 17.78
CA ILE A 4 4.87 2.43 17.04
C ILE A 4 4.54 1.26 16.10
N LEU A 5 3.71 0.31 16.54
CA LEU A 5 3.28 -0.81 15.70
C LEU A 5 2.42 -0.32 14.53
N THR A 6 1.52 0.63 14.77
CA THR A 6 0.73 1.28 13.72
C THR A 6 1.60 2.04 12.71
N GLU A 7 2.65 2.74 13.17
CA GLU A 7 3.63 3.42 12.32
C GLU A 7 4.47 2.45 11.48
N ILE A 8 4.87 1.31 12.05
CA ILE A 8 5.57 0.25 11.31
C ILE A 8 4.66 -0.32 10.21
N GLU A 9 3.39 -0.60 10.55
CA GLU A 9 2.42 -1.18 9.63
C GLU A 9 2.07 -0.22 8.48
N ILE A 10 1.90 1.09 8.75
CA ILE A 10 1.63 2.09 7.70
C ILE A 10 2.84 2.25 6.77
N ASN A 11 4.05 2.31 7.32
CA ASN A 11 5.28 2.39 6.52
C ASN A 11 5.47 1.15 5.63
N ARG A 12 5.16 -0.04 6.15
CA ARG A 12 5.17 -1.28 5.37
C ARG A 12 4.20 -1.20 4.17
N LYS A 13 2.99 -0.71 4.39
CA LYS A 13 1.96 -0.57 3.34
C LYS A 13 2.34 0.49 2.30
N ILE A 14 2.93 1.61 2.73
CA ILE A 14 3.47 2.64 1.82
C ILE A 14 4.55 2.03 0.92
N ASN A 15 5.51 1.29 1.50
CA ASN A 15 6.57 0.64 0.73
C ASN A 15 6.02 -0.36 -0.29
N LEU A 16 5.02 -1.17 0.08
CA LEU A 16 4.36 -2.10 -0.84
C LEU A 16 3.66 -1.39 -1.99
N TYR A 17 2.96 -0.29 -1.72
CA TYR A 17 2.33 0.53 -2.75
C TYR A 17 3.37 1.14 -3.70
N THR A 18 4.44 1.74 -3.17
CA THR A 18 5.53 2.31 -3.97
C THR A 18 6.17 1.26 -4.88
N LYS A 19 6.41 0.04 -4.37
CA LYS A 19 6.95 -1.05 -5.18
C LYS A 19 5.99 -1.44 -6.31
N ALA A 20 4.70 -1.57 -6.02
CA ALA A 20 3.69 -1.88 -7.03
C ALA A 20 3.56 -0.78 -8.10
N VAL A 21 3.73 0.49 -7.72
CA VAL A 21 3.82 1.62 -8.68
C VAL A 21 5.01 1.43 -9.60
N GLN A 22 6.20 1.17 -9.05
CA GLN A 22 7.41 0.95 -9.84
C GLN A 22 7.26 -0.24 -10.80
N GLU A 23 6.74 -1.37 -10.34
CA GLU A 23 6.49 -2.55 -11.17
C GLU A 23 5.50 -2.25 -12.30
N HIS A 24 4.42 -1.52 -12.03
CA HIS A 24 3.45 -1.13 -13.06
C HIS A 24 4.04 -0.14 -14.07
N LEU A 25 4.91 0.77 -13.63
CA LEU A 25 5.60 1.71 -14.53
C LEU A 25 6.59 0.99 -15.46
N GLN A 26 7.27 -0.05 -14.96
CA GLN A 26 8.19 -0.87 -15.75
C GLN A 26 7.44 -1.81 -16.71
N ILE A 27 6.36 -2.43 -16.24
CA ILE A 27 5.58 -3.41 -17.00
C ILE A 27 4.11 -3.02 -16.91
N LYS A 28 3.61 -2.30 -17.92
CA LYS A 28 2.20 -1.91 -18.00
C LYS A 28 1.36 -3.09 -18.48
N SER A 29 0.82 -3.86 -17.54
CA SER A 29 -0.06 -5.00 -17.80
C SER A 29 -1.26 -4.99 -16.87
N LEU A 30 -2.27 -5.80 -17.19
CA LEU A 30 -3.44 -5.97 -16.32
C LEU A 30 -3.03 -6.49 -14.94
N ALA A 31 -2.07 -7.43 -14.88
CA ALA A 31 -1.60 -8.01 -13.64
C ALA A 31 -0.94 -6.96 -12.71
N THR A 32 -0.07 -6.11 -13.26
CA THR A 32 0.59 -5.06 -12.46
C THR A 32 -0.39 -3.95 -12.08
N ALA A 33 -1.37 -3.64 -12.95
CA ALA A 33 -2.45 -2.71 -12.62
C ALA A 33 -3.33 -3.22 -11.46
N GLN A 34 -3.68 -4.51 -11.46
CA GLN A 34 -4.42 -5.14 -10.36
C GLN A 34 -3.62 -5.15 -9.06
N ALA A 35 -2.33 -5.47 -9.12
CA ALA A 35 -1.44 -5.44 -7.96
C ALA A 35 -1.34 -4.02 -7.37
N LEU A 36 -1.20 -3.00 -8.22
CA LEU A 36 -1.20 -1.59 -7.84
C LEU A 36 -2.52 -1.18 -7.16
N ALA A 37 -3.66 -1.53 -7.77
CA ALA A 37 -4.98 -1.21 -7.23
C ALA A 37 -5.21 -1.89 -5.87
N LYS A 38 -4.79 -3.15 -5.71
CA LYS A 38 -4.86 -3.86 -4.43
C LYS A 38 -4.01 -3.18 -3.36
N ALA A 39 -2.76 -2.87 -3.66
CA ALA A 39 -1.86 -2.21 -2.72
C ALA A 39 -2.38 -0.83 -2.29
N LYS A 40 -2.98 -0.08 -3.23
CA LYS A 40 -3.65 1.20 -2.95
C LYS A 40 -4.80 1.02 -1.96
N ASN A 41 -5.71 0.06 -2.23
CA ASN A 41 -6.85 -0.20 -1.35
C ASN A 41 -6.38 -0.65 0.04
N ASP A 42 -5.38 -1.52 0.13
CA ASP A 42 -4.84 -2.00 1.41
C ASP A 42 -4.21 -0.87 2.25
N LEU A 43 -3.62 0.13 1.60
CA LEU A 43 -3.07 1.33 2.24
C LEU A 43 -4.20 2.27 2.72
N VAL A 44 -5.15 2.59 1.84
CA VAL A 44 -6.28 3.49 2.16
C VAL A 44 -7.14 2.90 3.28
N CYS A 45 -7.49 1.62 3.21
CA CYS A 45 -8.26 0.94 4.25
C CYS A 45 -7.54 0.98 5.61
N PHE A 46 -6.22 0.84 5.63
CA PHE A 46 -5.45 0.93 6.86
C PHE A 46 -5.40 2.35 7.42
N ALA A 47 -5.11 3.33 6.56
CA ALA A 47 -5.08 4.74 6.94
C ALA A 47 -6.44 5.23 7.47
N MET A 48 -7.55 4.82 6.83
CA MET A 48 -8.89 5.20 7.27
C MET A 48 -9.35 4.47 8.54
N ARG A 49 -8.88 3.24 8.80
CA ARG A 49 -9.13 2.56 10.09
C ARG A 49 -8.41 3.21 11.27
N GLY A 50 -7.34 3.96 11.03
CA GLY A 50 -6.63 4.74 12.06
C GLY A 50 -7.22 6.14 12.32
N ALA A 51 -8.27 6.54 11.59
CA ALA A 51 -8.91 7.86 11.71
C ALA A 51 -10.18 7.85 12.61
N GLN A 52 -10.39 6.79 13.39
CA GLN A 52 -11.47 6.67 14.38
C GLN A 52 -10.92 6.72 15.81
#